data_AF-A0A933QQG9-F1
#
_entry.id   AF-A0A933QQG9-F1
#
_cell.length_a   1.000
_cell.length_b   1.000
_cell.length_c   1.000
_cell.angle_alpha   90.00
_cell.angle_beta   90.00
_cell.angle_gamma   90.00
#
_symmetry.space_group_name_H-M   'P 1'
#
loop_
_entity.id
_entity.type
_entity.pdbx_description
1 polymer ?
#
loop_
_entity_poly.entity_id
_entity_poly.type
_entity_poly.pdbx_seq_one_letter_code
_entity_poly.pdbx_strand_id
1 'polypeptide(L)'
;MNMWHYSLLACLLLSSCSSNSPTKPTTTIRPFPTAGKTTEPTAKINPVPTAGVEQQLQELWNRLDKGTPPANKLPISWKPAYSVLFPGEWPPSATTTWVRYAYAQGMDMDLRDGVRVAAPWAKLEFRGNSDNVTIVPLSAKLEPVTIQGVQPIDAATQAILAKGDAVSTFSLQLTALPQPKNPQLVEMRTFYRTWLKYNGAFVNLIRSNHSKFLEWLND
;
A
#
# COMPACT_ATOMS: atom_id res chain seq x y z
N MET A 1 14.80 -13.71 -2.14
CA MET A 1 15.08 -12.39 -1.54
C MET A 1 13.78 -11.61 -1.67
N ASN A 2 12.91 -11.72 -0.67
CA ASN A 2 11.53 -11.22 -0.74
C ASN A 2 11.49 -9.84 -0.11
N MET A 3 11.33 -8.81 -0.94
CA MET A 3 11.08 -7.46 -0.46
C MET A 3 10.08 -6.82 -1.40
N TRP A 4 8.79 -7.06 -1.12
CA TRP A 4 7.74 -6.14 -1.52
C TRP A 4 8.06 -4.81 -0.83
N HIS A 5 8.87 -3.98 -1.50
CA HIS A 5 8.91 -2.57 -1.18
C HIS A 5 7.54 -2.04 -1.52
N TYR A 6 6.68 -1.97 -0.51
CA TYR A 6 5.51 -1.12 -0.52
C TYR A 6 5.93 0.22 -1.09
N SER A 7 5.51 0.54 -2.31
CA SER A 7 5.57 1.91 -2.82
C SER A 7 4.48 2.70 -2.11
N LEU A 8 4.61 2.79 -0.79
CA LEU A 8 4.24 3.99 -0.07
C LEU A 8 5.23 5.04 -0.55
N LEU A 9 4.75 5.97 -1.35
CA LEU A 9 5.47 7.21 -1.59
C LEU A 9 5.44 8.03 -0.30
N ALA A 10 6.22 7.57 0.69
CA ALA A 10 6.85 8.42 1.66
C ALA A 10 8.16 8.85 1.00
N CYS A 11 8.31 10.13 0.71
CA CYS A 11 9.51 10.73 0.14
C CYS A 11 10.79 10.16 0.78
N LEU A 12 11.52 9.33 0.05
CA LEU A 12 12.95 9.09 0.29
C LEU A 12 13.73 9.89 -0.76
N LEU A 13 13.76 11.21 -0.57
CA LEU A 13 14.87 12.03 -1.06
C LEU A 13 15.94 12.01 0.05
N LEU A 14 16.92 11.12 -0.14
CA LEU A 14 18.15 11.07 0.64
C LEU A 14 18.92 12.38 0.43
N SER A 15 18.96 13.24 1.45
CA SER A 15 19.99 14.27 1.57
C SER A 15 21.09 13.74 2.48
N SER A 16 22.07 13.05 1.88
CA SER A 16 23.36 12.77 2.51
C SER A 16 24.14 14.08 2.64
N CYS A 17 24.40 14.52 3.87
CA CYS A 17 25.50 15.45 4.16
C CYS A 17 26.06 15.23 5.57
N SER A 18 27.37 14.99 5.57
CA SER A 18 28.35 15.42 6.56
C SER A 18 28.55 14.60 7.85
N SER A 19 29.74 13.99 7.87
CA SER A 19 30.48 13.48 9.02
C SER A 19 30.76 14.58 10.04
N ASN A 20 30.58 14.27 11.34
CA ASN A 20 31.48 14.72 12.41
C ASN A 20 31.25 13.89 13.67
N SER A 21 32.29 13.19 14.12
CA SER A 21 32.39 12.62 15.47
C SER A 21 32.68 13.74 16.47
N PRO A 22 32.12 13.67 17.69
CA PRO A 22 33.00 13.73 18.85
C PRO A 22 32.60 12.83 20.04
N THR A 23 33.64 12.26 20.65
CA THR A 23 33.86 11.90 22.07
C THR A 23 32.70 11.55 23.02
N LYS A 24 32.82 10.34 23.60
CA LYS A 24 32.10 9.80 24.77
C LYS A 24 32.07 10.74 25.99
N PRO A 25 30.95 10.74 26.72
CA PRO A 25 30.97 10.81 28.17
C PRO A 25 30.42 9.52 28.83
N THR A 26 31.16 9.02 29.81
CA THR A 26 30.79 7.93 30.72
C THR A 26 29.63 8.38 31.61
N THR A 27 28.50 7.67 31.58
CA THR A 27 27.37 7.88 32.50
C THR A 27 27.04 6.56 33.20
N THR A 28 27.18 6.54 34.52
CA THR A 28 26.75 5.47 35.42
C THR A 28 25.25 5.56 35.62
N ILE A 29 24.49 4.56 35.17
CA ILE A 29 23.03 4.47 35.33
C ILE A 29 22.70 3.40 36.37
N ARG A 30 21.89 3.76 37.37
CA ARG A 30 21.34 2.84 38.39
C ARG A 30 20.28 1.91 37.77
N PRO A 31 20.13 0.66 38.24
CA PRO A 31 19.14 -0.26 37.70
C PRO A 31 17.71 0.14 38.12
N PHE A 32 16.80 0.19 37.13
CA PHE A 32 15.35 0.28 37.33
C PHE A 32 14.76 -1.11 37.62
N PRO A 33 13.65 -1.20 38.38
CA PRO A 33 12.99 -2.45 38.72
C PRO A 33 12.40 -3.15 37.49
N THR A 34 12.52 -4.48 37.50
CA THR A 34 12.08 -5.41 36.46
C THR A 34 10.55 -5.37 36.29
N ALA A 35 10.08 -4.81 35.18
CA ALA A 35 8.69 -4.95 34.74
C ALA A 35 8.45 -6.38 34.25
N GLY A 36 7.36 -7.00 34.73
CA GLY A 36 6.94 -8.34 34.35
C GLY A 36 6.73 -8.46 32.83
N LYS A 37 7.31 -9.52 32.24
CA LYS A 37 7.09 -9.93 30.86
C LYS A 37 5.60 -10.26 30.66
N THR A 38 4.86 -9.36 30.03
CA THR A 38 3.62 -9.73 29.33
C THR A 38 4.04 -10.39 28.02
N THR A 39 3.87 -11.70 27.91
CA THR A 39 4.08 -12.44 26.67
C THR A 39 2.93 -12.12 25.71
N GLU A 40 3.15 -11.12 24.87
CA GLU A 40 2.30 -10.80 23.72
C GLU A 40 2.40 -11.97 22.71
N PRO A 41 1.28 -12.56 22.28
CA PRO A 41 1.30 -13.65 21.32
C PRO A 41 1.80 -13.12 19.96
N THR A 42 3.06 -13.41 19.64
CA THR A 42 3.64 -13.14 18.33
C THR A 42 3.03 -14.12 17.32
N ALA A 43 1.83 -13.78 16.81
CA ALA A 43 1.28 -14.48 15.66
C ALA A 43 2.28 -14.38 14.52
N LYS A 44 2.83 -15.51 14.07
CA LYS A 44 3.66 -15.56 12.87
C LYS A 44 2.79 -15.12 11.70
N ILE A 45 3.00 -13.91 11.21
CA ILE A 45 2.36 -13.39 10.01
C ILE A 45 2.97 -14.16 8.83
N ASN A 46 2.22 -15.12 8.29
CA ASN A 46 2.62 -15.78 7.05
C ASN A 46 2.36 -14.79 5.90
N PRO A 47 3.39 -14.45 5.09
CA PRO A 47 3.19 -13.62 3.92
C PRO A 47 2.25 -14.32 2.93
N VAL A 48 1.41 -13.53 2.25
CA VAL A 48 0.51 -14.04 1.21
C VAL A 48 1.34 -14.80 0.16
N PRO A 49 0.95 -16.01 -0.28
CA PRO A 49 1.69 -16.78 -1.28
C PRO A 49 1.80 -15.99 -2.60
N THR A 50 3.03 -15.80 -3.09
CA THR A 50 3.31 -14.97 -4.27
C THR A 50 4.06 -15.70 -5.38
N ALA A 51 4.30 -17.01 -5.25
CA ALA A 51 5.07 -17.77 -6.23
C ALA A 51 4.38 -17.69 -7.62
N GLY A 52 5.09 -17.16 -8.61
CA GLY A 52 4.59 -17.00 -9.99
C GLY A 52 3.72 -15.78 -10.27
N VAL A 53 3.01 -15.23 -9.27
CA VAL A 53 2.17 -14.02 -9.43
C VAL A 53 3.01 -12.81 -9.85
N GLU A 54 4.18 -12.64 -9.22
CA GLU A 54 5.10 -11.54 -9.54
C GLU A 54 5.60 -11.61 -10.98
N GLN A 55 5.99 -12.81 -11.44
CA GLN A 55 6.43 -13.01 -12.81
C GLN A 55 5.32 -12.67 -13.80
N GLN A 56 4.10 -13.16 -13.57
CA GLN A 56 2.95 -12.86 -14.44
C GLN A 56 2.63 -11.36 -14.48
N LEU A 57 2.68 -10.67 -13.34
CA LEU A 57 2.50 -9.21 -13.29
C LEU A 57 3.61 -8.48 -14.03
N GLN A 58 4.86 -8.93 -13.91
CA GLN A 58 5.99 -8.35 -14.62
C GLN A 58 5.86 -8.54 -16.13
N GLU A 59 5.40 -9.72 -16.58
CA GLU A 59 5.12 -10.00 -17.99
C GLU A 59 3.95 -9.16 -18.53
N LEU A 60 2.90 -8.94 -17.74
CA LEU A 60 1.83 -7.99 -18.08
C LEU A 60 2.38 -6.57 -18.18
N TRP A 61 3.12 -6.11 -17.17
CA TRP A 61 3.74 -4.79 -17.14
C TRP A 61 4.63 -4.52 -18.37
N ASN A 62 5.45 -5.50 -18.75
CA ASN A 62 6.35 -5.39 -19.90
C ASN A 62 5.58 -5.25 -21.22
N ARG A 63 4.39 -5.85 -21.32
CA ARG A 63 3.52 -5.79 -22.51
C ARG A 63 2.65 -4.53 -22.59
N LEU A 64 2.48 -3.79 -21.49
CA LEU A 64 1.67 -2.56 -21.50
C LEU A 64 2.27 -1.53 -22.45
N ASP A 65 1.42 -0.96 -23.30
CA ASP A 65 1.71 0.28 -24.02
C ASP A 65 1.80 1.43 -23.01
N LYS A 66 2.99 2.02 -22.88
CA LYS A 66 3.28 3.11 -21.93
C LYS A 66 3.07 4.49 -22.55
N GLY A 67 2.57 4.53 -23.79
CA GLY A 67 2.40 5.71 -24.60
C GLY A 67 3.71 6.21 -25.20
N THR A 68 3.60 6.96 -26.29
CA THR A 68 4.70 7.75 -26.84
C THR A 68 4.63 9.17 -26.26
N PRO A 69 5.73 9.76 -25.79
CA PRO A 69 5.72 11.16 -25.37
C PRO A 69 5.35 12.09 -26.54
N PRO A 70 4.61 13.19 -26.29
CA PRO A 70 4.42 14.23 -27.28
C PRO A 70 5.75 14.78 -27.81
N ALA A 71 5.77 15.24 -29.06
CA ALA A 71 6.94 15.94 -29.61
C ALA A 71 7.32 17.11 -28.68
N ASN A 72 8.60 17.20 -28.31
CA ASN A 72 9.18 18.20 -27.39
C ASN A 72 8.85 18.01 -25.90
N LYS A 73 8.36 16.84 -25.47
CA LYS A 73 8.26 16.49 -24.05
C LYS A 73 9.12 15.29 -23.70
N LEU A 74 9.69 15.29 -22.50
CA LEU A 74 10.38 14.12 -21.98
C LEU A 74 9.36 13.01 -21.66
N PRO A 75 9.74 11.73 -21.85
CA PRO A 75 8.88 10.62 -21.50
C PRO A 75 8.62 10.57 -20.00
N ILE A 76 7.39 10.22 -19.64
CA ILE A 76 7.02 9.90 -18.25
C ILE A 76 7.72 8.61 -17.87
N SER A 77 8.51 8.63 -16.79
CA SER A 77 9.15 7.43 -16.25
C SER A 77 8.15 6.67 -15.39
N TRP A 78 7.45 5.72 -16.01
CA TRP A 78 6.43 4.89 -15.35
C TRP A 78 7.05 3.77 -14.51
N LYS A 79 6.49 3.56 -13.32
CA LYS A 79 6.78 2.42 -12.43
C LYS A 79 5.48 1.73 -12.01
N PRO A 80 5.47 0.39 -11.88
CA PRO A 80 4.32 -0.32 -11.35
C PRO A 80 4.12 0.04 -9.88
N ALA A 81 2.87 0.18 -9.46
CA ALA A 81 2.47 0.39 -8.09
C ALA A 81 1.24 -0.47 -7.77
N TYR A 82 1.02 -0.73 -6.49
CA TYR A 82 -0.06 -1.63 -6.03
C TYR A 82 -0.86 -0.98 -4.92
N SER A 83 -2.18 -1.16 -4.96
CA SER A 83 -3.05 -0.67 -3.89
C SER A 83 -2.93 -1.55 -2.65
N VAL A 84 -3.50 -1.09 -1.55
CA VAL A 84 -3.88 -1.98 -0.44
C VAL A 84 -5.02 -2.91 -0.90
N LEU A 85 -5.34 -3.94 -0.10
CA LEU A 85 -6.50 -4.77 -0.41
C LEU A 85 -7.78 -3.95 -0.25
N PHE A 86 -8.77 -4.19 -1.08
CA PHE A 86 -10.11 -3.62 -0.96
C PHE A 86 -11.12 -4.75 -1.04
N PRO A 87 -12.17 -4.75 -0.22
CA PRO A 87 -13.15 -5.81 -0.27
C PRO A 87 -14.06 -5.59 -1.49
N GLY A 88 -14.35 -6.65 -2.24
CA GLY A 88 -15.30 -6.61 -3.36
C GLY A 88 -16.75 -6.40 -2.93
N GLU A 89 -17.05 -6.68 -1.66
CA GLU A 89 -18.35 -6.44 -1.03
C GLU A 89 -18.15 -5.95 0.42
N TRP A 90 -19.09 -5.17 0.93
CA TRP A 90 -19.06 -4.72 2.33
C TRP A 90 -20.48 -4.70 2.92
N PRO A 91 -20.70 -5.21 4.15
CA PRO A 91 -19.74 -5.87 5.06
C PRO A 91 -19.13 -7.16 4.49
N PRO A 92 -17.98 -7.63 5.02
CA PRO A 92 -17.35 -8.85 4.53
C PRO A 92 -18.16 -10.08 4.94
N SER A 93 -18.08 -11.13 4.12
CA SER A 93 -18.70 -12.44 4.26
C SER A 93 -17.63 -13.53 4.06
N ALA A 94 -17.95 -14.79 4.32
CA ALA A 94 -17.05 -15.93 4.06
C ALA A 94 -16.66 -16.06 2.57
N THR A 95 -17.41 -15.46 1.66
CA THR A 95 -17.16 -15.49 0.21
C THR A 95 -16.57 -14.19 -0.33
N THR A 96 -16.25 -13.22 0.54
CA THR A 96 -15.70 -11.93 0.11
C THR A 96 -14.39 -12.13 -0.64
N THR A 97 -14.37 -11.62 -1.86
CA THR A 97 -13.15 -11.49 -2.65
C THR A 97 -12.47 -10.18 -2.29
N TRP A 98 -11.21 -10.26 -1.86
CA TRP A 98 -10.37 -9.11 -1.63
C TRP A 98 -9.58 -8.79 -2.89
N VAL A 99 -9.44 -7.51 -3.18
CA VAL A 99 -8.94 -7.01 -4.45
C VAL A 99 -7.73 -6.12 -4.21
N ARG A 100 -6.64 -6.38 -4.92
CA ARG A 100 -5.51 -5.45 -5.06
C ARG A 100 -5.46 -4.97 -6.50
N TYR A 101 -5.38 -3.68 -6.72
CA TYR A 101 -5.19 -3.14 -8.06
C TYR A 101 -3.70 -2.95 -8.33
N ALA A 102 -3.28 -3.34 -9.52
CA ALA A 102 -2.00 -2.95 -10.08
C ALA A 102 -2.24 -1.74 -10.99
N TYR A 103 -1.52 -0.66 -10.72
CA TYR A 103 -1.60 0.61 -11.43
C TYR A 103 -0.19 1.14 -11.71
N ALA A 104 -0.06 2.34 -12.27
CA ALA A 104 1.23 2.94 -12.54
C ALA A 104 1.34 4.33 -11.95
N GLN A 105 2.54 4.64 -11.44
CA GLN A 105 2.94 5.99 -11.05
C GLN A 105 4.05 6.45 -11.98
N GLY A 106 3.97 7.69 -12.43
CA GLY A 106 4.87 8.27 -13.42
C GLY A 106 5.55 9.51 -12.90
N MET A 107 6.89 9.52 -12.95
CA MET A 107 7.66 10.74 -12.74
C MET A 107 7.66 11.54 -14.04
N ASP A 108 7.26 12.79 -13.95
CA ASP A 108 7.15 13.75 -15.05
C ASP A 108 7.98 14.98 -14.66
N MET A 109 8.95 15.36 -15.48
CA MET A 109 9.85 16.48 -15.15
C MET A 109 9.14 17.84 -15.12
N ASP A 110 7.94 17.92 -15.70
CA ASP A 110 7.08 19.10 -15.61
C ASP A 110 6.37 19.21 -14.24
N LEU A 111 6.42 18.16 -13.40
CA LEU A 111 5.79 18.12 -12.07
C LEU A 111 6.83 18.23 -10.96
N ARG A 112 6.71 19.24 -10.10
CA ARG A 112 7.60 19.44 -8.95
C ARG A 112 7.17 18.65 -7.71
N ASP A 113 5.89 18.73 -7.37
CA ASP A 113 5.34 18.20 -6.11
C ASP A 113 4.24 17.16 -6.35
N GLY A 114 4.38 16.36 -7.41
CA GLY A 114 3.35 15.41 -7.80
C GLY A 114 3.87 14.27 -8.65
N VAL A 115 3.09 13.20 -8.71
CA VAL A 115 3.29 12.07 -9.62
C VAL A 115 2.07 11.91 -10.51
N ARG A 116 2.30 11.51 -11.76
CA ARG A 116 1.21 11.05 -12.64
C ARG A 116 0.70 9.72 -12.09
N VAL A 117 -0.62 9.53 -12.08
CA VAL A 117 -1.24 8.26 -11.72
C VAL A 117 -2.05 7.77 -12.93
N ALA A 118 -1.75 6.56 -13.37
CA ALA A 118 -2.50 5.88 -14.42
C ALA A 118 -3.68 5.11 -13.82
N ALA A 119 -4.68 4.81 -14.66
CA ALA A 119 -5.72 3.86 -14.32
C ALA A 119 -5.14 2.49 -13.94
N PRO A 120 -5.85 1.71 -13.09
CA PRO A 120 -5.51 0.31 -12.88
C PRO A 120 -5.40 -0.47 -14.21
N TRP A 121 -4.29 -1.18 -14.41
CA TRP A 121 -4.04 -2.01 -15.59
C TRP A 121 -4.28 -3.49 -15.31
N ALA A 122 -4.28 -3.91 -14.05
CA ALA A 122 -4.73 -5.23 -13.62
C ALA A 122 -5.37 -5.20 -12.24
N LYS A 123 -6.10 -6.26 -11.93
CA LYS A 123 -6.73 -6.54 -10.66
C LYS A 123 -6.31 -7.92 -10.18
N LEU A 124 -5.84 -8.03 -8.95
CA LEU A 124 -5.54 -9.29 -8.28
C LEU A 124 -6.68 -9.59 -7.32
N GLU A 125 -7.29 -10.75 -7.48
CA GLU A 125 -8.37 -11.24 -6.63
C GLU A 125 -7.85 -12.33 -5.68
N PHE A 126 -8.12 -12.13 -4.40
CA PHE A 126 -7.75 -13.02 -3.30
C PHE A 126 -9.04 -13.52 -2.65
N ARG A 127 -9.19 -14.83 -2.48
CA ARG A 127 -10.36 -15.43 -1.82
C ARG A 127 -9.94 -16.08 -0.51
N GLY A 128 -10.18 -15.41 0.61
CA GLY A 128 -9.92 -15.94 1.96
C GLY A 128 -8.54 -16.62 2.10
N ASN A 129 -8.50 -17.72 2.86
CA ASN A 129 -7.31 -18.56 3.07
C ASN A 129 -6.88 -19.35 1.82
N SER A 130 -7.28 -18.95 0.61
CA SER A 130 -6.80 -19.58 -0.61
C SER A 130 -5.43 -19.05 -0.97
N ASP A 131 -4.52 -19.97 -1.27
CA ASP A 131 -3.20 -19.64 -1.82
C ASP A 131 -3.27 -19.20 -3.30
N ASN A 132 -4.45 -19.30 -3.93
CA ASN A 132 -4.65 -18.94 -5.32
C ASN A 132 -5.02 -17.47 -5.47
N VAL A 133 -4.22 -16.75 -6.25
CA VAL A 133 -4.47 -15.37 -6.65
C VAL A 133 -4.89 -15.36 -8.12
N THR A 134 -6.05 -14.78 -8.41
CA THR A 134 -6.51 -14.61 -9.80
C THR A 134 -6.08 -13.24 -10.31
N ILE A 135 -5.36 -13.19 -11.43
CA ILE A 135 -4.97 -11.94 -12.08
C ILE A 135 -5.94 -11.66 -13.24
N VAL A 136 -6.59 -10.50 -13.18
CA VAL A 136 -7.53 -10.01 -14.20
C VAL A 136 -6.95 -8.77 -14.86
N PRO A 137 -6.48 -8.85 -16.12
CA PRO A 137 -6.07 -7.67 -16.88
C PRO A 137 -7.26 -6.71 -17.06
N LEU A 138 -7.03 -5.42 -16.85
CA LEU A 138 -8.05 -4.37 -16.99
C LEU A 138 -7.80 -3.48 -18.21
N SER A 139 -6.54 -3.23 -18.55
CA SER A 139 -6.14 -2.41 -19.70
C SER A 139 -4.82 -2.91 -20.28
N ALA A 140 -4.67 -2.79 -21.60
CA ALA A 140 -3.41 -3.03 -22.31
C ALA A 140 -2.54 -1.77 -22.45
N LYS A 141 -3.05 -0.61 -22.05
CA LYS A 141 -2.40 0.70 -22.21
C LYS A 141 -2.46 1.51 -20.92
N LEU A 142 -1.34 2.17 -20.59
CA LEU A 142 -1.30 3.17 -19.54
C LEU A 142 -1.84 4.49 -20.07
N GLU A 143 -2.97 4.91 -19.52
CA GLU A 143 -3.49 6.25 -19.75
C GLU A 143 -3.31 7.05 -18.46
N PRO A 144 -2.55 8.16 -18.48
CA PRO A 144 -2.44 9.03 -17.32
C PRO A 144 -3.82 9.64 -17.07
N VAL A 145 -4.40 9.36 -15.90
CA VAL A 145 -5.75 9.85 -15.57
C VAL A 145 -5.68 11.10 -14.72
N THR A 146 -4.70 11.19 -13.82
CA THR A 146 -4.67 12.25 -12.81
C THR A 146 -3.26 12.50 -12.26
N ILE A 147 -3.11 13.56 -11.46
CA ILE A 147 -1.91 13.88 -10.70
C ILE A 147 -2.20 13.65 -9.22
N GLN A 148 -1.34 12.90 -8.55
CA GLN A 148 -1.33 12.77 -7.10
C GLN A 148 -0.27 13.70 -6.53
N GLY A 149 -0.68 14.64 -5.69
CA GLY A 149 0.26 15.48 -4.94
C GLY A 149 1.09 14.63 -3.98
N VAL A 150 2.39 14.93 -3.89
CA VAL A 150 3.33 14.28 -2.98
C VAL A 150 3.55 15.21 -1.79
N GLN A 151 3.41 14.69 -0.59
CA GLN A 151 3.60 15.44 0.65
C GLN A 151 4.50 14.66 1.60
N PRO A 152 5.38 15.33 2.35
CA PRO A 152 6.14 14.67 3.40
C PRO A 152 5.18 14.13 4.47
N ILE A 153 5.51 12.97 5.02
CA ILE A 153 4.77 12.38 6.12
C ILE A 153 5.64 12.39 7.38
N ASP A 154 5.01 12.55 8.54
CA ASP A 154 5.70 12.45 9.83
C ASP A 154 5.92 10.99 10.24
N ALA A 155 6.73 10.78 11.29
CA ALA A 155 7.06 9.46 11.79
C ALA A 155 5.82 8.69 12.28
N ALA A 156 4.82 9.38 12.83
CA ALA A 156 3.57 8.76 13.30
C ALA A 156 2.75 8.21 12.13
N THR A 157 2.60 9.00 11.06
CA THR A 157 1.95 8.59 9.81
C THR A 157 2.70 7.42 9.18
N GLN A 158 4.03 7.49 9.11
CA GLN A 158 4.85 6.41 8.59
C GLN A 158 4.65 5.12 9.37
N ALA A 159 4.60 5.18 10.70
CA ALA A 159 4.36 4.02 11.55
C ALA A 159 2.98 3.39 11.33
N ILE A 160 1.94 4.20 11.04
CA ILE A 160 0.63 3.69 10.65
C ILE A 160 0.72 2.97 9.30
N LEU A 161 1.30 3.61 8.29
CA LEU A 161 1.37 3.08 6.93
C LEU A 161 2.26 1.83 6.82
N ALA A 162 3.25 1.67 7.71
CA ALA A 162 4.07 0.46 7.80
C ALA A 162 3.26 -0.80 8.19
N LYS A 163 2.02 -0.65 8.68
CA LYS A 163 1.15 -1.78 9.07
C LYS A 163 0.42 -2.45 7.91
N GLY A 164 0.72 -2.08 6.66
CA GLY A 164 -0.01 -2.57 5.47
C GLY A 164 -0.07 -4.09 5.33
N ASP A 165 1.02 -4.80 5.64
CA ASP A 165 1.07 -6.27 5.65
C ASP A 165 0.12 -6.88 6.69
N ALA A 166 0.18 -6.37 7.92
CA ALA A 166 -0.64 -6.85 9.03
C ALA A 166 -2.13 -6.60 8.74
N VAL A 167 -2.47 -5.42 8.23
CA VAL A 167 -3.85 -5.07 7.84
C VAL A 167 -4.33 -5.92 6.66
N SER A 168 -3.47 -6.20 5.68
CA SER A 168 -3.82 -7.08 4.56
C SER A 168 -4.08 -8.51 5.03
N THR A 169 -3.24 -9.02 5.93
CA THR A 169 -3.39 -10.36 6.54
C THR A 169 -4.70 -10.45 7.31
N PHE A 170 -4.98 -9.46 8.15
CA PHE A 170 -6.25 -9.38 8.90
C PHE A 170 -7.45 -9.30 7.96
N SER A 171 -7.37 -8.49 6.90
CA SER A 171 -8.44 -8.35 5.91
C SER A 171 -8.82 -9.70 5.29
N LEU A 172 -7.83 -10.51 4.87
CA LEU A 172 -8.07 -11.83 4.27
C LEU A 172 -8.72 -12.84 5.24
N GLN A 173 -8.62 -12.63 6.55
CA GLN A 173 -9.24 -13.47 7.58
C GLN A 173 -10.68 -13.07 7.89
N LEU A 174 -11.15 -11.91 7.44
CA LEU A 174 -12.50 -11.43 7.72
C LEU A 174 -13.54 -12.23 6.94
N THR A 175 -14.40 -12.93 7.66
CA THR A 175 -15.61 -13.60 7.14
C THR A 175 -16.91 -12.94 7.61
N ALA A 176 -16.79 -11.97 8.52
CA ALA A 176 -17.85 -11.11 9.04
C ALA A 176 -17.20 -9.86 9.65
N LEU A 177 -17.98 -8.79 9.86
CA LEU A 177 -17.47 -7.60 10.54
C LEU A 177 -17.26 -7.88 12.04
N PRO A 178 -16.05 -7.68 12.59
CA PRO A 178 -15.82 -7.80 14.03
C PRO A 178 -16.58 -6.72 14.82
N GLN A 179 -16.66 -6.90 16.13
CA GLN A 179 -17.23 -5.88 17.01
C GLN A 179 -16.49 -4.53 16.86
N PRO A 180 -17.18 -3.37 16.90
CA PRO A 180 -16.55 -2.06 16.67
C PRO A 180 -15.35 -1.73 17.57
N LYS A 181 -15.30 -2.30 18.77
CA LYS A 181 -14.20 -2.12 19.75
C LYS A 181 -13.05 -3.13 19.57
N ASN A 182 -13.10 -4.00 18.56
CA ASN A 182 -12.02 -4.92 18.27
C ASN A 182 -10.75 -4.13 17.88
N PRO A 183 -9.60 -4.35 18.53
CA PRO A 183 -8.40 -3.55 18.31
C PRO A 183 -7.84 -3.66 16.88
N GLN A 184 -7.92 -4.83 16.25
CA GLN A 184 -7.47 -5.03 14.86
C GLN A 184 -8.38 -4.29 13.87
N LEU A 185 -9.70 -4.24 14.14
CA LEU A 185 -10.63 -3.46 13.34
C LEU A 185 -10.35 -1.94 13.45
N VAL A 186 -10.06 -1.44 14.66
CA VAL A 186 -9.67 -0.03 14.87
C VAL A 186 -8.37 0.29 14.13
N GLU A 187 -7.39 -0.59 14.20
CA GLU A 187 -6.12 -0.44 13.49
C GLU A 187 -6.31 -0.44 11.97
N MET A 188 -7.10 -1.38 11.44
CA MET A 188 -7.47 -1.43 10.03
C MET A 188 -8.11 -0.12 9.58
N ARG A 189 -9.12 0.40 10.29
CA ARG A 189 -9.76 1.68 9.96
C ARG A 189 -8.76 2.84 9.94
N THR A 190 -7.91 2.91 10.96
CA THR A 190 -6.87 3.95 11.07
C THR A 190 -5.90 3.91 9.90
N PHE A 191 -5.45 2.71 9.54
CA PHE A 191 -4.59 2.48 8.38
C PHE A 191 -5.26 2.93 7.09
N TYR A 192 -6.46 2.43 6.78
CA TYR A 192 -7.14 2.78 5.54
C TYR A 192 -7.42 4.28 5.43
N ARG A 193 -7.94 4.93 6.50
CA ARG A 193 -8.16 6.39 6.52
C ARG A 193 -6.88 7.15 6.19
N THR A 194 -5.77 6.76 6.81
CA THR A 194 -4.46 7.36 6.57
C THR A 194 -4.00 7.12 5.12
N TRP A 195 -4.12 5.90 4.63
CA TRP A 195 -3.73 5.57 3.26
C TRP A 195 -4.56 6.33 2.21
N LEU A 196 -5.88 6.43 2.41
CA LEU A 196 -6.80 7.16 1.54
C LEU A 196 -6.45 8.65 1.45
N LYS A 197 -6.01 9.27 2.55
CA LYS A 197 -5.58 10.68 2.58
C LYS A 197 -4.45 10.96 1.58
N TYR A 198 -3.49 10.03 1.43
CA TYR A 198 -2.32 10.21 0.57
C TYR A 198 -2.48 9.61 -0.85
N ASN A 199 -3.56 8.85 -1.09
CA ASN A 199 -3.80 8.16 -2.37
C ASN A 199 -5.14 8.53 -3.01
N GLY A 200 -5.71 9.69 -2.65
CA GLY A 200 -7.04 10.12 -3.09
C GLY A 200 -7.23 10.14 -4.60
N ALA A 201 -6.20 10.50 -5.37
CA ALA A 201 -6.27 10.54 -6.82
C ALA A 201 -6.49 9.15 -7.42
N PHE A 202 -5.79 8.13 -6.90
CA PHE A 202 -6.00 6.73 -7.26
C PHE A 202 -7.35 6.22 -6.75
N VAL A 203 -7.72 6.54 -5.51
CA VAL A 203 -8.99 6.08 -4.89
C VAL A 203 -10.20 6.51 -5.71
N ASN A 204 -10.17 7.71 -6.28
CA ASN A 204 -11.26 8.18 -7.14
C ASN A 204 -11.48 7.28 -8.37
N LEU A 205 -10.44 6.58 -8.85
CA LEU A 205 -10.53 5.66 -9.98
C LEU A 205 -11.21 4.33 -9.63
N ILE A 206 -11.19 3.94 -8.34
CA ILE A 206 -11.76 2.67 -7.87
C ILE A 206 -12.98 2.87 -6.96
N ARG A 207 -13.37 4.11 -6.69
CA ARG A 207 -14.40 4.47 -5.69
C ARG A 207 -15.73 3.79 -5.96
N SER A 208 -16.17 3.74 -7.22
CA SER A 208 -17.44 3.11 -7.61
C SER A 208 -17.48 1.62 -7.26
N ASN A 209 -16.34 0.95 -7.26
CA ASN A 209 -16.25 -0.49 -6.99
C ASN A 209 -16.24 -0.81 -5.49
N HIS A 210 -15.99 0.17 -4.62
CA HIS A 210 -15.79 -0.01 -3.18
C HIS A 210 -16.58 0.99 -2.33
N SER A 211 -17.66 1.56 -2.87
CA SER A 211 -18.42 2.66 -2.24
C SER A 211 -18.83 2.35 -0.80
N LYS A 212 -19.44 1.18 -0.56
CA LYS A 212 -19.89 0.75 0.78
C LYS A 212 -18.78 0.66 1.81
N PHE A 213 -17.59 0.18 1.41
CA PHE A 213 -16.43 0.10 2.30
C PHE A 213 -15.88 1.50 2.60
N LEU A 214 -15.79 2.35 1.58
CA LEU A 214 -15.32 3.73 1.74
C LEU A 214 -16.28 4.58 2.58
N GLU A 215 -17.59 4.34 2.47
CA GLU A 215 -18.61 4.97 3.33
C GLU A 215 -18.44 4.55 4.79
N TRP A 216 -18.34 3.23 5.06
CA TRP A 216 -18.07 2.71 6.40
C TRP A 216 -16.76 3.23 7.01
N LEU A 217 -15.75 3.53 6.18
CA LEU A 217 -14.53 4.17 6.66
C LEU A 217 -14.74 5.62 7.09
N ASN A 218 -15.80 6.31 6.72
CA ASN A 218 -16.06 7.69 7.13
C ASN A 218 -16.96 7.80 8.37
N ASP A 219 -17.73 6.77 8.68
CA ASP A 219 -18.60 6.69 9.87
C ASP A 219 -17.85 6.75 11.22
#